data_AF-A0AAP3EKS8-F1
#
_entry.id   AF-A0AAP3EKS8-F1
#
_cell.length_a   1.000
_cell.length_b   1.000
_cell.length_c   1.000
_cell.angle_alpha   90.00
_cell.angle_beta   90.00
_cell.angle_gamma   90.00
#
_symmetry.space_group_name_H-M   'P 1'
#
loop_
_entity.id
_entity.type
_entity.pdbx_description
1 polymer ?
#
loop_
_entity_poly.entity_id
_entity_poly.type
_entity_poly.pdbx_seq_one_letter_code
_entity_poly.pdbx_strand_id
1 'polypeptide(L)'
;LALYRQLLPELDLIIWILRVDERAYAADIAMHQFLLNEGADPSRFLFVLSHADRVFPAEEWNATEKCPSRQQALSLATVTARVATLFPSSFPVLSVA
;
A
#
# COMPACT_ATOMS: atom_id res chain seq x y z
N LEU A 1 -18.80 7.80 -10.99
CA LEU A 1 -19.51 6.51 -10.80
C LEU A 1 -19.59 5.70 -12.10
N ALA A 2 -20.21 6.22 -13.16
CA ALA A 2 -20.39 5.48 -14.43
C ALA A 2 -19.08 4.90 -14.99
N LEU A 3 -18.00 5.69 -14.97
CA LEU A 3 -16.67 5.26 -15.41
C LEU A 3 -16.14 4.05 -14.64
N TYR A 4 -16.20 4.06 -13.31
CA TYR A 4 -15.66 2.96 -12.49
C TYR A 4 -16.47 1.68 -12.67
N ARG A 5 -17.81 1.77 -12.73
CA ARG A 5 -18.66 0.59 -13.00
C ARG A 5 -18.39 -0.06 -14.35
N GLN A 6 -18.00 0.73 -15.35
CA GLN A 6 -17.65 0.23 -16.67
C GLN A 6 -16.25 -0.40 -16.69
N LEU A 7 -15.28 0.19 -16.00
CA LEU A 7 -13.88 -0.26 -16.06
C LEU A 7 -13.56 -1.40 -15.11
N LEU A 8 -14.12 -1.41 -13.89
CA LEU A 8 -13.78 -2.39 -12.86
C LEU A 8 -13.92 -3.86 -13.32
N PRO A 9 -14.94 -4.26 -14.10
CA PRO A 9 -15.04 -5.63 -14.61
C PRO A 9 -13.91 -6.02 -15.56
N GLU A 10 -13.34 -5.07 -16.31
CA GLU A 10 -12.30 -5.30 -17.32
C GLU A 10 -10.87 -5.24 -16.76
N LEU A 11 -10.68 -4.71 -15.54
CA LEU A 11 -9.36 -4.54 -14.95
C LEU A 11 -8.85 -5.83 -14.31
N ASP A 12 -7.74 -6.38 -14.79
CA ASP A 12 -7.10 -7.55 -14.18
C ASP A 12 -6.38 -7.22 -12.86
N LEU A 13 -5.93 -5.98 -12.67
CA LEU A 13 -5.15 -5.55 -11.51
C LEU A 13 -5.30 -4.04 -11.24
N ILE A 14 -5.37 -3.67 -9.96
CA ILE A 14 -5.35 -2.31 -9.44
C ILE A 14 -4.12 -2.16 -8.55
N ILE A 15 -3.17 -1.31 -8.96
CA ILE A 15 -1.99 -1.00 -8.16
C ILE A 15 -2.29 0.24 -7.31
N TRP A 16 -2.27 0.07 -6.00
CA TRP A 16 -2.56 1.11 -5.03
C TRP A 16 -1.29 1.54 -4.30
N ILE A 17 -0.87 2.78 -4.50
CA ILE A 17 0.35 3.31 -3.90
C ILE A 17 0.01 4.06 -2.62
N LEU A 18 0.56 3.59 -1.51
CA LEU A 18 0.48 4.22 -0.19
C LEU A 18 1.87 4.74 0.18
N ARG A 19 1.95 5.83 0.92
CA ARG A 19 3.23 6.32 1.43
C ARG A 19 3.54 5.70 2.79
N VAL A 20 4.80 5.32 3.01
CA VAL A 20 5.21 4.74 4.30
C VAL A 20 5.29 5.79 5.42
N ASP A 21 5.55 7.05 5.07
CA ASP A 21 5.65 8.18 6.00
C ASP A 21 4.28 8.76 6.38
N GLU A 22 3.21 8.33 5.69
CA GLU A 22 1.85 8.76 5.97
C GLU A 22 1.22 7.96 7.11
N ARG A 23 0.74 8.69 8.12
CA ARG A 23 0.19 8.08 9.34
C ARG A 23 -1.30 7.83 9.28
N ALA A 24 -2.03 8.43 8.33
CA ALA A 24 -3.48 8.39 8.25
C ALA A 24 -3.95 8.04 6.84
N TYR A 25 -4.38 6.79 6.65
CA TYR A 25 -4.91 6.29 5.37
C TYR A 25 -6.44 6.51 5.23
N ALA A 26 -7.00 7.55 5.85
CA ALA A 26 -8.46 7.70 5.94
C ALA A 26 -9.11 7.86 4.55
N ALA A 27 -8.48 8.66 3.68
CA ALA A 27 -8.95 8.85 2.31
C ALA A 27 -8.82 7.56 1.49
N ASP A 28 -7.71 6.84 1.63
CA ASP A 28 -7.48 5.56 0.95
C ASP A 28 -8.49 4.50 1.38
N ILE A 29 -8.74 4.38 2.69
CA ILE A 29 -9.74 3.45 3.24
C ILE A 29 -11.12 3.77 2.65
N ALA A 30 -11.52 5.05 2.65
CA ALA A 30 -12.81 5.47 2.12
C ALA A 30 -12.93 5.17 0.61
N MET A 31 -11.88 5.45 -0.17
CA MET A 31 -11.89 5.16 -1.61
C MET A 31 -11.87 3.66 -1.90
N HIS A 32 -11.09 2.87 -1.14
CA HIS A 32 -11.04 1.42 -1.28
C HIS A 32 -12.41 0.80 -1.00
N GLN A 33 -13.06 1.18 0.10
CA GLN A 33 -14.42 0.75 0.43
C GLN A 33 -15.44 1.17 -0.65
N PHE A 34 -15.31 2.39 -1.18
CA PHE A 34 -16.14 2.87 -2.27
C PHE A 34 -16.01 1.98 -3.51
N LEU A 35 -14.79 1.63 -3.93
CA LEU A 35 -14.56 0.79 -5.10
C LEU A 35 -15.08 -0.64 -4.91
N LEU A 36 -14.92 -1.22 -3.71
CA LEU A 36 -15.52 -2.52 -3.39
C LEU A 36 -17.05 -2.48 -3.50
N ASN A 37 -17.69 -1.42 -3.01
CA ASN A 37 -19.14 -1.24 -3.13
C ASN A 37 -19.60 -1.06 -4.59
N GLU A 38 -18.72 -0.58 -5.47
CA GLU A 38 -18.97 -0.42 -6.90
C GLU A 38 -18.65 -1.68 -7.72
N GLY A 39 -18.31 -2.80 -7.06
CA GLY A 39 -18.12 -4.11 -7.69
C GLY A 39 -16.67 -4.45 -8.01
N ALA A 40 -15.69 -3.72 -7.45
CA ALA A 40 -14.29 -4.10 -7.58
C ALA A 40 -14.03 -5.45 -6.89
N ASP A 41 -13.26 -6.30 -7.55
CA ASP A 41 -12.84 -7.58 -7.02
C ASP A 41 -11.64 -7.38 -6.05
N PRO A 42 -11.78 -7.71 -4.75
CA PRO A 42 -10.72 -7.50 -3.76
C PRO A 42 -9.45 -8.29 -4.07
N SER A 43 -9.54 -9.38 -4.83
CA SER A 43 -8.36 -10.17 -5.23
C SER A 43 -7.48 -9.47 -6.25
N ARG A 44 -7.94 -8.36 -6.84
CA ARG A 44 -7.23 -7.60 -7.89
C ARG A 44 -6.47 -6.40 -7.35
N PHE A 45 -6.47 -6.15 -6.04
CA PHE A 45 -5.76 -5.01 -5.46
C PHE A 45 -4.35 -5.38 -5.03
N LEU A 46 -3.32 -4.74 -5.59
CA LEU A 46 -1.94 -4.82 -5.13
C LEU A 46 -1.57 -3.52 -4.41
N PHE A 47 -1.25 -3.61 -3.11
CA PHE A 47 -0.83 -2.46 -2.32
C PHE A 47 0.70 -2.33 -2.31
N VAL A 48 1.17 -1.12 -2.59
CA VAL A 48 2.60 -0.78 -2.65
C VAL A 48 2.89 0.36 -1.69
N LEU A 49 3.74 0.11 -0.70
CA LEU A 49 4.31 1.12 0.19
C LEU A 49 5.50 1.79 -0.49
N SER A 50 5.29 3.02 -0.94
CA SER A 50 6.33 3.90 -1.49
C SER A 50 7.14 4.60 -0.39
N HIS A 51 8.32 5.08 -0.76
CA HIS A 51 9.25 5.82 0.11
C HIS A 51 9.70 5.00 1.33
N ALA A 52 9.97 3.70 1.14
CA ALA A 52 10.42 2.82 2.21
C ALA A 52 11.71 3.30 2.90
N ASP A 53 12.55 4.05 2.17
CA ASP A 53 13.75 4.75 2.66
C ASP A 53 13.46 5.81 3.74
N ARG A 54 12.23 6.34 3.77
CA ARG A 54 11.80 7.39 4.69
C ARG A 54 11.07 6.88 5.94
N VAL A 55 10.99 5.57 6.10
CA VAL A 55 10.38 4.99 7.30
C VAL A 55 11.13 5.43 8.56
N PHE A 56 10.41 5.73 9.64
CA PHE A 56 11.03 6.10 10.90
C PHE A 56 11.70 4.88 11.56
N PRO A 57 12.91 4.99 12.14
CA PRO A 57 13.76 6.18 12.25
C PRO A 57 14.28 6.67 10.89
N ALA A 58 14.18 7.98 10.67
CA ALA A 58 14.63 8.61 9.43
C ALA A 58 16.16 8.57 9.31
N GLU A 59 16.66 8.68 8.07
CA GLU A 59 18.10 8.80 7.76
C GLU A 59 18.96 7.57 8.11
N GLU A 60 18.39 6.46 8.55
CA GLU A 60 19.14 5.21 8.79
C GLU A 60 19.26 4.31 7.55
N TRP A 61 18.71 4.74 6.41
CA TRP A 61 18.74 3.97 5.17
C TRP A 61 20.15 3.92 4.59
N ASN A 62 20.64 2.73 4.24
CA ASN A 62 21.92 2.57 3.57
C ASN A 62 21.75 2.85 2.07
N ALA A 63 22.10 4.06 1.63
CA ALA A 63 22.02 4.46 0.23
C ALA A 63 22.97 3.66 -0.71
N THR A 64 24.07 3.12 -0.18
CA THR A 64 25.05 2.35 -0.97
C THR A 64 24.52 0.94 -1.26
N GLU A 65 24.04 0.26 -0.22
CA GLU A 65 23.50 -1.11 -0.33
C GLU A 65 22.01 -1.14 -0.70
N LYS A 66 21.36 0.04 -0.74
CA LYS A 66 19.92 0.20 -0.98
C LYS A 66 19.07 -0.66 -0.05
N CYS A 67 19.39 -0.64 1.24
CA CYS A 67 18.73 -1.47 2.24
C CYS A 67 18.40 -0.67 3.51
N PRO A 68 17.33 -1.07 4.24
CA PRO A 68 16.98 -0.43 5.50
C PRO A 68 17.95 -0.84 6.61
N SER A 69 18.07 0.00 7.63
CA SER A 69 18.65 -0.41 8.91
C SER A 69 17.81 -1.53 9.56
N ARG A 70 18.35 -2.20 10.58
CA ARG A 70 17.57 -3.17 11.38
C ARG A 70 16.30 -2.56 11.97
N GLN A 71 16.37 -1.30 12.43
CA GLN A 71 15.23 -0.63 13.04
C GLN A 71 14.20 -0.22 11.98
N GLN A 72 14.65 0.31 10.84
CA GLN A 72 13.79 0.62 9.71
C GLN A 72 13.09 -0.64 9.16
N ALA A 73 13.78 -1.78 9.11
CA ALA A 73 13.18 -3.05 8.69
C ALA A 73 12.02 -3.48 9.61
N LEU A 74 12.17 -3.32 10.93
CA LEU A 74 11.10 -3.60 11.91
C LEU A 74 9.92 -2.63 11.75
N SER A 75 10.21 -1.35 11.51
CA SER A 75 9.18 -0.35 11.24
C SER A 75 8.43 -0.64 9.93
N LEU A 76 9.14 -1.00 8.86
CA LEU A 76 8.56 -1.41 7.59
C LEU A 76 7.65 -2.62 7.76
N ALA A 77 8.09 -3.64 8.50
CA ALA A 77 7.26 -4.81 8.81
C ALA A 77 5.98 -4.41 9.56
N THR A 78 6.09 -3.47 10.51
CA THR A 78 4.93 -2.96 11.25
C THR A 78 3.94 -2.22 10.35
N VAL A 79 4.44 -1.32 9.49
CA VAL A 79 3.58 -0.57 8.54
C VAL A 79 2.95 -1.52 7.52
N THR A 80 3.71 -2.49 7.01
CA THR A 80 3.26 -3.53 6.09
C THR A 80 2.11 -4.33 6.70
N ALA A 81 2.27 -4.82 7.93
CA ALA A 81 1.21 -5.55 8.64
C ALA A 81 -0.04 -4.69 8.87
N ARG A 82 0.14 -3.41 9.21
CA ARG A 82 -0.95 -2.45 9.38
C ARG A 82 -1.73 -2.26 8.07
N VAL A 83 -1.04 -2.05 6.95
CA VAL A 83 -1.66 -1.91 5.62
C VAL A 83 -2.39 -3.18 5.23
N ALA A 84 -1.78 -4.36 5.39
CA ALA A 84 -2.43 -5.64 5.11
C ALA A 84 -3.72 -5.86 5.94
N THR A 85 -3.77 -5.30 7.15
CA THR A 85 -4.97 -5.35 8.02
C THR A 85 -6.05 -4.38 7.54
N LEU A 86 -5.66 -3.17 7.14
CA LEU A 86 -6.60 -2.13 6.69
C LEU A 86 -7.16 -2.42 5.29
N PHE A 87 -6.38 -3.09 4.45
CA PHE A 87 -6.68 -3.32 3.05
C PHE A 87 -6.54 -4.82 2.70
N PRO A 88 -7.64 -5.58 2.77
CA PRO A 88 -7.64 -6.98 2.36
C PRO A 88 -7.22 -7.15 0.90
N SER A 89 -6.27 -8.04 0.65
CA SER A 89 -5.75 -8.35 -0.68
C SER A 89 -5.31 -9.81 -0.76
N SER A 90 -5.35 -10.38 -1.96
CA SER A 90 -4.74 -11.69 -2.26
C SER A 90 -3.23 -11.61 -2.49
N PHE A 91 -2.66 -10.41 -2.61
CA PHE A 91 -1.24 -10.17 -2.82
C PHE A 91 -0.55 -9.71 -1.53
N PRO A 92 0.74 -10.03 -1.34
CA PRO A 92 1.52 -9.39 -0.28
C PRO A 92 1.65 -7.89 -0.54
N VAL A 93 1.67 -7.10 0.52
CA VAL A 93 2.01 -5.67 0.44
C VAL A 93 3.49 -5.55 0.11
N LEU A 94 3.82 -4.82 -0.95
CA LEU A 94 5.20 -4.61 -1.40
C LEU A 94 5.73 -3.27 -0.90
N SER A 95 7.02 -3.20 -0.56
CA SER A 95 7.69 -1.94 -0.19
C SER A 95 8.74 -1.55 -1.23
N VAL A 96 8.77 -0.26 -1.58
CA VAL A 96 9.68 0.32 -2.57
C VAL A 96 10.28 1.60 -2.00
N ALA A 97 11.62 1.67 -2.04
CA ALA A 97 12.40 2.86 -1.71
C ALA A 97 12.64 3.72 -2.97
#